data_AF-A0A8J8FVR1-F1
#
_entry.id   AF-A0A8J8FVR1-F1
#
_cell.length_a   1.000
_cell.length_b   1.000
_cell.length_c   1.000
_cell.angle_alpha   90.00
_cell.angle_beta   90.00
_cell.angle_gamma   90.00
#
_symmetry.space_group_name_H-M   'P 1'
#
loop_
_entity.id
_entity.type
_entity.pdbx_description
1 polymer ?
#
loop_
_entity_poly.entity_id
_entity_poly.type
_entity_poly.pdbx_seq_one_letter_code
_entity_poly.pdbx_strand_id
1 'polypeptide(L)'
;EHRMQKGESIEQLDFAEIIEKDNAFIFRYMKAIPTQGICLSCHGDKLSSTVTKKLHELYPEDKVTGFKVGDLRGAFTIIRAID
;
A
#
# COMPACT_ATOMS: atom_id res chain seq x y z
N GLU A 1 -6.89 -7.04 0.19
CA GLU A 1 -8.33 -6.85 -0.17
C GLU A 1 -9.22 -8.02 0.24
N HIS A 2 -8.96 -9.27 -0.14
CA HIS A 2 -9.82 -10.41 0.25
C HIS A 2 -10.03 -10.53 1.79
N ARG A 3 -9.01 -10.28 2.59
CA ARG A 3 -9.11 -10.25 4.07
C ARG A 3 -10.02 -9.11 4.58
N MET A 4 -9.93 -7.92 3.97
CA MET A 4 -10.82 -6.78 4.28
C MET A 4 -12.28 -7.10 3.96
N GLN A 5 -12.53 -7.81 2.85
CA GLN A 5 -13.89 -8.25 2.48
C GLN A 5 -14.48 -9.24 3.49
N LYS A 6 -13.63 -9.92 4.29
CA LYS A 6 -14.04 -10.78 5.41
C LYS A 6 -14.21 -10.01 6.73
N GLY A 7 -14.09 -8.69 6.72
CA GLY A 7 -14.30 -7.81 7.88
C GLY A 7 -13.05 -7.50 8.69
N GLU A 8 -11.86 -7.89 8.24
CA GLU A 8 -10.62 -7.54 8.94
C GLU A 8 -10.26 -6.07 8.75
N SER A 9 -9.89 -5.40 9.85
CA SER A 9 -9.44 -4.01 9.85
C SER A 9 -8.13 -3.87 9.08
N ILE A 10 -8.04 -2.86 8.20
CA ILE A 10 -6.84 -2.60 7.39
C ILE A 10 -5.62 -2.23 8.24
N GLU A 11 -5.85 -1.62 9.40
CA GLU A 11 -4.82 -1.26 10.37
C GLU A 11 -4.10 -2.50 10.94
N GLN A 12 -4.77 -3.64 10.93
CA GLN A 12 -4.28 -4.93 11.43
C GLN A 12 -3.81 -5.86 10.32
N LEU A 13 -3.84 -5.42 9.05
CA LEU A 13 -3.40 -6.24 7.94
C LEU A 13 -1.89 -6.27 7.81
N ASP A 14 -1.28 -7.14 8.60
CA ASP A 14 0.04 -7.65 8.33
C ASP A 14 0.06 -9.17 8.22
N PHE A 15 1.20 -9.68 7.75
CA PHE A 15 1.45 -11.09 7.59
C PHE A 15 2.95 -11.35 7.65
N ALA A 16 3.35 -12.38 8.39
CA ALA A 16 4.74 -12.82 8.48
C ALA A 16 4.79 -14.33 8.29
N GLU A 17 5.81 -14.81 7.58
CA GLU A 17 6.10 -16.24 7.48
C GLU A 17 7.58 -16.50 7.25
N ILE A 18 8.00 -17.73 7.53
CA ILE A 18 9.30 -18.26 7.13
C ILE A 18 9.05 -19.24 5.98
N ILE A 19 9.75 -19.04 4.87
CA ILE A 19 9.71 -19.94 3.72
C ILE A 19 11.09 -20.53 3.46
N GLU A 20 11.13 -21.75 2.93
CA GLU A 20 12.34 -22.33 2.36
C GLU A 20 12.43 -21.92 0.89
N LYS A 21 13.58 -21.38 0.49
CA LYS A 21 13.86 -21.01 -0.89
C LYS A 21 15.35 -21.18 -1.17
N ASP A 22 15.68 -21.89 -2.24
CA ASP A 22 17.06 -22.08 -2.69
C ASP A 22 18.00 -22.62 -1.57
N ASN A 23 17.53 -23.61 -0.81
CA ASN A 23 18.23 -24.20 0.35
C ASN A 23 18.52 -23.22 1.51
N ALA A 24 17.84 -22.08 1.56
CA ALA A 24 17.91 -21.11 2.66
C ALA A 24 16.53 -20.85 3.26
N PHE A 25 16.48 -20.53 4.55
CA PHE A 25 15.27 -20.04 5.20
C PHE A 25 15.18 -18.52 5.07
N ILE A 26 14.01 -18.03 4.69
CA ILE A 26 13.74 -16.61 4.49
C ILE A 26 12.55 -16.21 5.34
N PHE A 27 12.75 -15.22 6.21
CA PHE A 27 11.66 -14.48 6.83
C PHE A 27 11.13 -13.46 5.83
N ARG A 28 9.82 -13.47 5.57
CA ARG A 28 9.15 -12.39 4.85
C ARG A 28 8.00 -11.81 5.68
N TYR A 29 7.93 -10.50 5.69
CA TYR A 29 6.88 -9.73 6.37
C TYR A 29 6.26 -8.73 5.39
N MET A 30 4.95 -8.58 5.46
CA MET A 30 4.22 -7.60 4.67
C MET A 30 3.21 -6.88 5.56
N LYS A 31 3.14 -5.55 5.45
CA LYS A 31 2.21 -4.71 6.21
C LYS A 31 1.48 -3.75 5.30
N ALA A 32 0.15 -3.73 5.37
CA ALA A 32 -0.70 -2.82 4.61
C ALA A 32 -0.40 -1.35 4.94
N ILE A 33 -0.55 -0.50 3.93
CA ILE A 33 -0.50 0.95 4.03
C ILE A 33 -1.92 1.47 3.81
N PRO A 34 -2.70 1.75 4.87
CA PRO A 34 -3.96 2.45 4.73
C PRO A 34 -3.71 3.92 4.40
N THR A 35 -4.56 4.49 3.56
CA THR A 35 -4.60 5.95 3.34
C THR A 35 -5.13 6.68 4.57
N GLN A 36 -4.48 7.79 4.90
CA GLN A 36 -4.91 8.73 5.93
C GLN A 36 -5.27 10.08 5.30
N GLY A 37 -5.77 11.03 6.09
CA GLY A 37 -6.22 12.34 5.57
C GLY A 37 -5.15 13.06 4.74
N ILE A 38 -3.90 13.05 5.20
CA ILE A 38 -2.79 13.70 4.47
C ILE A 38 -2.47 13.02 3.12
N CYS A 39 -2.69 11.71 3.02
CA CYS A 39 -2.48 10.98 1.77
C CYS A 39 -3.40 11.50 0.65
N LEU A 40 -4.61 11.92 1.03
CA LEU A 40 -5.64 12.33 0.07
C LEU A 40 -5.38 13.70 -0.56
N SER A 41 -4.44 14.49 -0.04
CA SER A 41 -4.02 15.74 -0.68
C SER A 41 -3.46 15.55 -2.09
N CYS A 42 -2.91 14.35 -2.38
CA CYS A 42 -2.38 13.98 -3.69
C CYS A 42 -3.04 12.71 -4.28
N HIS A 43 -3.52 11.80 -3.43
CA HIS A 43 -4.10 10.51 -3.87
C HIS A 43 -5.62 10.45 -3.73
N GLY A 44 -6.28 11.52 -3.28
CA GLY A 44 -7.73 11.54 -3.05
C GLY A 44 -8.56 11.57 -4.33
N ASP A 45 -9.89 11.49 -4.16
CA ASP A 45 -10.88 11.68 -5.23
C ASP A 45 -11.09 13.14 -5.63
N LYS A 46 -10.69 14.08 -4.77
CA LYS A 46 -10.78 15.52 -4.98
C LYS A 46 -9.42 16.17 -4.79
N LEU A 47 -8.79 16.52 -5.90
CA LEU A 47 -7.48 17.16 -5.93
C LEU A 47 -7.59 18.63 -6.37
N SER A 48 -6.68 19.46 -5.86
CA SER A 48 -6.58 20.84 -6.34
C SER A 48 -6.07 20.88 -7.78
N SER A 49 -6.46 21.92 -8.53
CA SER A 49 -6.03 22.09 -9.93
C SER A 49 -4.50 22.14 -10.06
N THR A 50 -3.80 22.74 -9.10
CA THR A 50 -2.33 22.78 -9.05
C THR A 50 -1.73 21.38 -8.95
N VAL A 51 -2.26 20.53 -8.06
CA VAL A 51 -1.78 19.16 -7.89
C VAL A 51 -2.11 18.32 -9.12
N THR A 52 -3.35 18.36 -9.61
CA THR A 52 -3.77 17.60 -10.81
C THR A 52 -2.91 17.95 -12.02
N LYS A 53 -2.63 19.25 -12.26
CA LYS A 53 -1.78 19.68 -13.36
C LYS A 53 -0.36 19.13 -13.23
N LYS A 54 0.22 19.18 -12.02
CA LYS A 54 1.60 18.71 -11.80
C LYS A 54 1.72 17.19 -11.86
N LEU A 55 0.71 16.46 -11.38
CA LEU A 55 0.63 15.01 -11.52
C LEU A 55 0.56 14.61 -12.99
N HIS A 56 -0.31 15.24 -13.80
CA HIS A 56 -0.40 14.92 -15.22
C HIS A 56 0.89 15.24 -16.00
N GLU A 57 1.60 16.30 -15.62
CA GLU A 57 2.90 16.66 -16.23
C GLU A 57 4.00 15.64 -15.91
N LEU A 58 4.12 15.21 -14.65
CA LEU A 58 5.22 14.36 -14.19
C LEU A 58 4.92 12.85 -14.27
N TYR A 59 3.66 12.49 -14.15
CA TYR A 59 3.16 11.12 -14.05
C TYR A 59 1.89 10.98 -14.93
N PRO A 60 2.01 11.08 -16.26
CA PRO A 60 0.86 11.07 -17.18
C PRO A 60 0.03 9.77 -17.12
N GLU A 61 0.66 8.67 -16.71
CA GLU A 61 0.04 7.36 -16.55
C GLU A 61 -0.31 7.04 -15.08
N ASP A 62 -0.37 8.05 -14.19
CA ASP A 62 -0.71 7.84 -12.80
C ASP A 62 -2.13 7.25 -12.65
N LYS A 63 -2.20 6.08 -11.99
CA LYS A 63 -3.45 5.38 -11.68
C LYS A 63 -3.80 5.48 -10.20
N VAL A 64 -3.05 6.25 -9.43
CA VAL A 64 -3.01 6.16 -7.97
C VAL A 64 -3.68 7.37 -7.33
N THR A 65 -4.84 7.75 -7.86
CA THR A 65 -5.76 8.77 -7.31
C THR A 65 -7.15 8.17 -7.09
N GLY A 66 -8.08 8.92 -6.49
CA GLY A 66 -9.43 8.41 -6.22
C GLY A 66 -9.60 7.70 -4.88
N PHE A 67 -8.58 7.66 -4.04
CA PHE A 67 -8.64 7.02 -2.73
C PHE A 67 -9.52 7.81 -1.73
N LYS A 68 -10.07 7.07 -0.77
CA LYS A 68 -10.74 7.55 0.44
C LYS A 68 -9.91 7.17 1.65
N VAL A 69 -10.24 7.71 2.83
CA VAL A 69 -9.57 7.34 4.08
C VAL A 69 -9.82 5.85 4.38
N GLY A 70 -8.77 5.11 4.73
CA GLY A 70 -8.84 3.69 5.05
C GLY A 70 -8.78 2.76 3.84
N ASP A 71 -8.68 3.29 2.62
CA ASP A 71 -8.43 2.47 1.44
C ASP A 71 -6.99 1.90 1.46
N LEU A 72 -6.81 0.77 0.78
CA LEU A 72 -5.50 0.12 0.65
C LEU A 72 -4.65 0.82 -0.41
N ARG A 73 -3.66 1.60 0.02
CA ARG A 73 -2.71 2.26 -0.88
C ARG A 73 -1.66 1.30 -1.45
N GLY A 74 -1.31 0.27 -0.68
CA GLY A 74 -0.24 -0.66 -0.97
C GLY A 74 0.23 -1.35 0.30
N ALA A 75 1.48 -1.81 0.32
CA ALA A 75 2.07 -2.44 1.49
C ALA A 75 3.59 -2.26 1.52
N PHE A 76 4.17 -2.23 2.72
CA PHE A 76 5.60 -2.44 2.91
C PHE A 76 5.91 -3.93 2.94
N THR A 77 7.05 -4.31 2.39
CA THR A 77 7.56 -5.70 2.43
C THR A 77 9.00 -5.70 2.93
N ILE A 78 9.32 -6.65 3.81
CA ILE A 78 10.68 -6.89 4.31
C ILE A 78 10.99 -8.36 4.09
N ILE A 79 12.18 -8.63 3.55
CA ILE A 79 12.69 -9.98 3.32
C ILE A 79 14.07 -10.07 3.98
N ARG A 80 14.27 -11.10 4.79
CA ARG A 80 15.55 -11.36 5.47
C ARG A 80 15.89 -12.84 5.38
N ALA A 81 17.09 -13.17 4.94
CA ALA A 81 17.64 -14.49 5.15
C ALA A 81 17.75 -14.77 6.67
N ILE A 82 17.54 -16.01 7.06
CA ILE A 82 17.74 -16.47 8.42
C ILE A 82 18.66 -17.68 8.33
N ASP A 83 19.79 -17.59 9.03
CA ASP A 83 20.77 -18.66 9.15
C ASP A 83 20.28 -19.76 10.11
#